data_AF-A0A7V4ZFX9-F1
#
_entry.id   AF-A0A7V4ZFX9-F1
#
_cell.length_a   1.000
_cell.length_b   1.000
_cell.length_c   1.000
_cell.angle_alpha   90.00
_cell.angle_beta   90.00
_cell.angle_gamma   90.00
#
_symmetry.space_group_name_H-M   'P 1'
#
loop_
_entity.id
_entity.type
_entity.pdbx_description
1 polymer ?
#
loop_
_entity_poly.entity_id
_entity_poly.type
_entity_poly.pdbx_seq_one_letter_code
_entity_poly.pdbx_strand_id
1 'polypeptide(L)'
;MRGHEVAQGDERWFPRPADVIAYNLMEAMRQPSCPICGLLREGEERFLFSLFWENVNSPHVRKRLRESLGFCETHSRAVRQAVSHPWVGLLGIAILYRDFAQTVVARLRRPAPLYARLFVRENRRVLRLLSPEARCWLCEQSEERERTYLGAL
;
A
#
# COMPACT_ATOMS: atom_id res chain seq x y z
N MET A 1 54.58 -14.34 13.86
CA MET A 1 53.16 -14.52 13.47
C MET A 1 52.56 -13.12 13.38
N ARG A 2 52.16 -12.72 12.17
CA ARG A 2 51.79 -11.34 11.83
C ARG A 2 50.45 -10.98 12.47
N GLY A 3 50.44 -9.84 13.17
CA GLY A 3 49.24 -9.28 13.80
C GLY A 3 48.21 -8.92 12.75
N HIS A 4 46.95 -9.27 13.03
CA HIS A 4 45.81 -8.75 12.30
C HIS A 4 45.60 -7.29 12.72
N GLU A 5 46.05 -6.39 11.86
CA GLU A 5 45.77 -4.97 11.94
C GLU A 5 44.31 -4.77 11.52
N VAL A 6 43.43 -4.56 12.50
CA VAL A 6 42.04 -4.19 12.26
C VAL A 6 42.05 -2.73 11.85
N ALA A 7 41.82 -2.48 10.56
CA ALA A 7 41.68 -1.13 10.04
C ALA A 7 40.59 -0.39 10.82
N GLN A 8 41.00 0.63 11.58
CA GLN A 8 40.10 1.60 12.20
C GLN A 8 39.44 2.42 11.10
N GLY A 9 38.29 1.94 10.64
CA GLY A 9 37.36 2.72 9.82
C GLY A 9 36.65 3.75 10.68
N ASP A 10 36.63 5.00 10.20
CA ASP A 10 36.01 6.19 10.77
C ASP A 10 34.62 5.90 11.38
N GLU A 11 34.44 6.20 12.67
CA GLU A 11 33.22 5.98 13.48
C GLU A 11 32.00 6.82 13.00
N ARG A 12 32.07 7.42 11.82
CA ARG A 12 31.09 8.39 11.30
C ARG A 12 30.08 7.81 10.32
N TRP A 13 30.25 6.55 9.87
CA TRP A 13 29.34 5.92 8.90
C TRP A 13 29.20 4.41 9.09
N PHE A 14 28.75 3.97 10.25
CA PHE A 14 28.25 2.59 10.42
C PHE A 14 26.92 2.64 11.17
N PRO A 15 25.80 2.16 10.57
CA PRO A 15 24.55 2.08 11.30
C PRO A 15 24.74 1.12 12.48
N ARG A 16 24.40 1.57 13.68
CA ARG A 16 24.57 0.79 14.91
C ARG A 16 23.86 -0.56 14.76
N PRO A 17 24.38 -1.67 15.32
CA PRO A 17 23.79 -3.01 15.23
C PRO A 17 22.32 -3.15 15.67
N ALA A 18 21.74 -2.10 16.28
CA ALA A 18 20.35 -2.04 16.74
C ALA A 18 19.38 -1.39 15.75
N ASP A 19 19.83 -0.90 14.58
CA ASP A 19 18.95 -0.31 13.57
C ASP A 19 18.44 -1.39 12.59
N VAL A 20 17.19 -1.83 12.82
CA VAL A 20 16.51 -2.83 11.97
C VAL A 20 16.37 -2.36 10.52
N ILE A 21 16.24 -1.05 10.28
CA ILE A 21 16.11 -0.49 8.92
C ILE A 21 17.42 -0.68 8.16
N ALA A 22 18.54 -0.30 8.80
CA ALA A 22 19.86 -0.48 8.21
C ALA A 22 20.21 -1.96 7.99
N TYR A 23 19.87 -2.83 8.95
CA TYR A 23 20.05 -4.28 8.79
C TYR A 23 19.28 -4.82 7.58
N ASN A 24 17.99 -4.49 7.46
CA ASN A 24 17.17 -4.93 6.32
C ASN A 24 17.72 -4.43 4.99
N LEU A 25 18.23 -3.20 4.96
CA LEU A 25 18.84 -2.61 3.77
C LEU A 25 20.13 -3.33 3.37
N MET A 26 21.02 -3.59 4.33
CA MET A 26 22.26 -4.34 4.09
C MET A 26 21.98 -5.76 3.60
N GLU A 27 20.98 -6.44 4.17
CA GLU A 27 20.57 -7.77 3.69
C GLU A 27 20.01 -7.70 2.26
N ALA A 28 19.17 -6.70 1.96
CA ALA A 28 18.62 -6.53 0.63
C ALA A 28 19.71 -6.22 -0.42
N MET A 29 20.77 -5.49 -0.05
CA MET A 29 21.91 -5.18 -0.93
C MET A 29 22.72 -6.42 -1.34
N ARG A 30 22.58 -7.55 -0.64
CA ARG A 30 23.22 -8.82 -1.01
C ARG A 30 22.51 -9.54 -2.15
N GLN A 31 21.27 -9.16 -2.46
CA GLN A 31 20.49 -9.75 -3.55
C GLN A 31 20.80 -9.04 -4.89
N PRO A 32 20.72 -9.74 -6.04
CA PRO A 32 21.01 -9.17 -7.36
C PRO A 32 19.87 -8.29 -7.91
N SER A 33 19.20 -7.51 -7.06
CA SER A 33 18.08 -6.62 -7.43
C SER A 33 18.18 -5.28 -6.71
N CYS A 34 17.40 -4.28 -7.13
CA CYS A 34 17.35 -3.01 -6.40
C CYS A 34 16.84 -3.27 -4.97
N PRO A 35 17.64 -2.98 -3.92
CA PRO A 35 17.30 -3.33 -2.53
C PRO A 35 16.03 -2.60 -2.07
N ILE A 36 15.86 -1.34 -2.46
CA ILE A 36 14.66 -0.55 -2.14
C ILE A 36 13.42 -1.17 -2.78
N CYS A 37 13.46 -1.46 -4.08
CA CYS A 37 12.32 -2.06 -4.76
C CYS A 37 11.95 -3.44 -4.19
N GLY A 38 12.94 -4.23 -3.75
CA GLY A 38 12.72 -5.50 -3.06
C GLY A 38 11.99 -5.31 -1.73
N LEU A 39 12.52 -4.43 -0.86
CA LEU A 39 11.95 -4.14 0.46
C LEU A 39 10.56 -3.50 0.42
N LEU A 40 10.26 -2.74 -0.63
CA LEU A 40 8.93 -2.20 -0.89
C LEU A 40 7.96 -3.32 -1.25
N ARG A 41 8.33 -4.21 -2.18
CA ARG A 41 7.48 -5.34 -2.58
C ARG A 41 7.18 -6.30 -1.43
N GLU A 42 8.20 -6.67 -0.66
CA GLU A 42 8.01 -7.47 0.55
C GLU A 42 7.11 -6.75 1.57
N GLY A 43 7.24 -5.43 1.67
CA GLY A 43 6.37 -4.60 2.49
C GLY A 43 4.91 -4.66 2.05
N GLU A 44 4.67 -4.54 0.75
CA GLU A 44 3.34 -4.62 0.15
C GLU A 44 2.71 -6.00 0.40
N GLU A 45 3.47 -7.08 0.19
CA GLU A 45 3.03 -8.45 0.44
C GLU A 45 2.64 -8.67 1.91
N ARG A 46 3.50 -8.26 2.85
CA ARG A 46 3.22 -8.36 4.29
C ARG A 46 2.02 -7.52 4.71
N PHE A 47 1.90 -6.30 4.16
CA PHE A 47 0.75 -5.43 4.42
C PHE A 47 -0.55 -6.08 3.94
N LEU A 48 -0.58 -6.58 2.70
CA LEU A 48 -1.76 -7.22 2.13
C LEU A 48 -2.13 -8.50 2.88
N PHE A 49 -1.14 -9.28 3.31
CA PHE A 49 -1.37 -10.45 4.14
C PHE A 49 -2.08 -10.07 5.45
N SER A 50 -1.53 -9.13 6.23
CA SER A 50 -2.17 -8.67 7.49
C SER A 50 -3.55 -8.03 7.22
N LEU A 51 -3.68 -7.29 6.12
CA LEU A 51 -4.96 -6.70 5.75
C LEU A 51 -6.05 -7.76 5.57
N PHE A 52 -5.79 -8.77 4.74
CA PHE A 52 -6.81 -9.77 4.42
C PHE A 52 -6.99 -10.81 5.51
N TRP A 53 -5.92 -11.17 6.21
CA TRP A 53 -5.96 -12.18 7.26
C TRP A 53 -6.60 -11.66 8.55
N GLU A 54 -6.25 -10.44 8.97
CA GLU A 54 -6.59 -9.93 10.31
C GLU A 54 -7.62 -8.80 10.25
N ASN A 55 -7.53 -7.94 9.23
CA ASN A 55 -8.10 -6.60 9.28
C ASN A 55 -9.28 -6.36 8.33
N VAL A 56 -9.64 -7.33 7.48
CA VAL A 56 -10.64 -7.14 6.42
C VAL A 56 -12.04 -6.79 6.95
N ASN A 57 -12.36 -7.23 8.16
CA ASN A 57 -13.64 -6.96 8.82
C ASN A 57 -13.61 -5.74 9.77
N SER A 58 -12.45 -5.12 9.98
CA SER A 58 -12.33 -3.95 10.87
C SER A 58 -13.10 -2.74 10.29
N PRO A 59 -13.99 -2.10 11.06
CA PRO A 59 -14.77 -0.95 10.58
C PRO A 59 -13.90 0.23 10.12
N HIS A 60 -12.79 0.50 10.83
CA HIS A 60 -11.87 1.59 10.50
C HIS A 60 -11.13 1.31 9.18
N VAL A 61 -10.69 0.07 8.99
CA VAL A 61 -10.05 -0.41 7.76
C VAL A 61 -11.00 -0.35 6.57
N ARG A 62 -12.22 -0.86 6.75
CA ARG A 62 -13.30 -0.80 5.75
C ARG A 62 -13.60 0.63 5.32
N LYS A 63 -13.66 1.56 6.28
CA LYS A 63 -13.88 2.99 5.99
C LYS A 63 -12.76 3.56 5.13
N ARG A 64 -11.49 3.36 5.51
CA ARG A 64 -10.33 3.87 4.75
C ARG A 64 -10.30 3.34 3.32
N LEU A 65 -10.51 2.03 3.14
CA LEU A 65 -10.56 1.42 1.82
C LEU A 65 -11.76 1.89 0.98
N ARG A 66 -12.89 2.22 1.61
CA ARG A 66 -14.06 2.77 0.92
C ARG A 66 -13.79 4.19 0.41
N GLU A 67 -13.06 5.01 1.17
CA GLU A 67 -12.66 6.36 0.76
C GLU A 67 -11.77 6.32 -0.48
N SER A 68 -10.87 5.34 -0.59
CA SER A 68 -10.03 5.12 -1.77
C SER A 68 -10.70 4.29 -2.87
N LEU A 69 -11.93 3.83 -2.68
CA LEU A 69 -12.63 2.87 -3.54
C LEU A 69 -11.80 1.61 -3.87
N GLY A 70 -10.97 1.18 -2.92
CA GLY A 70 -10.05 0.06 -3.07
C GLY A 70 -8.62 0.49 -3.41
N PHE A 71 -8.01 -0.22 -4.37
CA PHE A 71 -6.60 -0.06 -4.75
C PHE A 71 -6.47 0.50 -6.16
N CYS A 72 -5.36 1.19 -6.44
CA CYS A 72 -5.06 1.65 -7.79
C CYS A 72 -4.80 0.48 -8.75
N GLU A 73 -4.74 0.76 -10.06
CA GLU A 73 -4.49 -0.28 -11.07
C GLU A 73 -3.23 -1.10 -10.75
N THR A 74 -2.13 -0.43 -10.40
CA THR A 74 -0.87 -1.08 -10.06
C THR A 74 -1.02 -2.02 -8.86
N HIS A 75 -1.60 -1.53 -7.76
CA HIS A 75 -1.74 -2.30 -6.52
C HIS A 75 -2.86 -3.33 -6.56
N SER A 76 -3.80 -3.23 -7.50
CA SER A 76 -4.76 -4.31 -7.77
C SER A 76 -4.07 -5.59 -8.24
N ARG A 77 -2.92 -5.48 -8.92
CA ARG A 77 -2.11 -6.63 -9.35
C ARG A 77 -1.41 -7.30 -8.16
N ALA A 78 -0.89 -6.50 -7.21
CA ALA A 78 -0.32 -7.01 -5.96
C ALA A 78 -1.38 -7.72 -5.10
N VAL A 79 -2.58 -7.13 -5.00
CA VAL A 79 -3.73 -7.77 -4.36
C VAL A 79 -4.07 -9.11 -5.00
N ARG A 80 -4.11 -9.19 -6.33
CA ARG A 80 -4.37 -10.44 -7.06
C ARG A 80 -3.36 -11.54 -6.70
N GLN A 81 -2.09 -11.18 -6.55
CA GLN A 81 -1.05 -12.10 -6.12
C GLN A 81 -1.27 -12.54 -4.67
N ALA A 82 -1.53 -11.59 -3.76
CA ALA A 82 -1.76 -11.88 -2.35
C ALA A 82 -2.95 -12.82 -2.11
N VAL A 83 -4.09 -12.61 -2.78
CA VAL A 83 -5.30 -13.45 -2.61
C VAL A 83 -5.18 -14.83 -3.27
N SER A 84 -4.19 -15.03 -4.13
CA SER A 84 -3.85 -16.34 -4.68
C SER A 84 -3.11 -17.21 -3.66
N HIS A 85 -2.62 -16.62 -2.56
CA HIS A 85 -2.02 -17.36 -1.47
C HIS A 85 -3.08 -18.18 -0.71
N PRO A 86 -2.86 -19.49 -0.47
CA PRO A 86 -3.88 -20.38 0.12
C PRO A 86 -4.40 -19.91 1.48
N TRP A 87 -3.54 -19.26 2.26
CA TRP A 87 -3.87 -18.75 3.58
C TRP A 87 -4.74 -17.48 3.51
N VAL A 88 -4.72 -16.73 2.41
CA VAL A 88 -5.48 -15.48 2.27
C VAL A 88 -6.82 -15.75 1.60
N GLY A 89 -6.80 -16.36 0.42
CA GLY A 89 -7.98 -16.68 -0.36
C GLY A 89 -8.78 -15.46 -0.87
N LEU A 90 -9.92 -15.75 -1.50
CA LEU A 90 -10.71 -14.77 -2.26
C LEU A 90 -11.84 -14.10 -1.45
N LEU A 91 -12.15 -14.59 -0.25
CA LEU A 91 -13.31 -14.12 0.51
C LEU A 91 -13.14 -12.66 0.95
N GLY A 92 -11.97 -12.31 1.48
CA GLY A 92 -11.71 -10.96 1.96
C GLY A 92 -11.86 -9.91 0.87
N ILE A 93 -11.30 -10.19 -0.32
CA ILE A 93 -11.42 -9.27 -1.45
C ILE A 93 -12.85 -9.18 -2.00
N ALA A 94 -13.61 -10.28 -1.99
CA ALA A 94 -15.01 -10.27 -2.39
C ALA A 94 -15.88 -9.41 -1.46
N ILE A 95 -15.63 -9.45 -0.15
CA ILE A 95 -16.30 -8.60 0.84
C ILE A 95 -16.02 -7.12 0.56
N LEU A 96 -14.75 -6.77 0.33
CA LEU A 96 -14.33 -5.40 0.06
C LEU A 96 -14.94 -4.86 -1.25
N TYR A 97 -14.84 -5.61 -2.35
CA TYR A 97 -15.39 -5.17 -3.63
C TYR A 97 -16.92 -5.04 -3.60
N ARG A 98 -17.61 -5.88 -2.82
CA ARG A 98 -19.04 -5.70 -2.58
C ARG A 98 -19.34 -4.37 -1.89
N ASP A 99 -18.59 -4.04 -0.83
CA ASP A 99 -18.73 -2.77 -0.10
C ASP A 99 -18.47 -1.56 -1.02
N PHE A 100 -17.41 -1.62 -1.85
CA PHE A 100 -17.09 -0.55 -2.79
C PHE A 100 -18.17 -0.38 -3.86
N ALA A 101 -18.66 -1.48 -4.45
CA ALA A 101 -19.74 -1.45 -5.43
C ALA A 101 -21.03 -0.87 -4.83
N GLN A 102 -21.40 -1.28 -3.61
CA GLN A 102 -22.55 -0.73 -2.89
C GLN A 102 -22.39 0.76 -2.60
N THR A 103 -21.18 1.20 -2.25
CA THR A 103 -20.85 2.61 -2.03
C THR A 103 -21.05 3.42 -3.30
N VAL A 104 -20.51 2.96 -4.43
CA VAL A 104 -20.66 3.62 -5.74
C VAL A 104 -22.13 3.67 -6.16
N VAL A 105 -22.86 2.56 -6.03
CA VAL A 105 -24.30 2.52 -6.34
C VAL A 105 -25.09 3.51 -5.47
N ALA A 106 -24.78 3.59 -4.18
CA ALA A 106 -25.41 4.55 -3.27
C ALA A 106 -25.12 6.00 -3.69
N ARG A 107 -23.87 6.32 -4.08
CA ARG A 107 -23.49 7.63 -4.61
C ARG A 107 -24.26 7.99 -5.88
N LEU A 108 -24.42 7.04 -6.82
CA LEU A 108 -25.15 7.25 -8.08
C LEU A 108 -26.65 7.44 -7.88
N ARG A 109 -27.25 6.74 -6.91
CA ARG A 109 -28.69 6.85 -6.59
C ARG A 109 -29.05 8.15 -5.89
N ARG A 110 -28.08 8.91 -5.36
CA ARG A 110 -28.37 10.21 -4.73
C ARG A 110 -28.92 11.18 -5.78
N PRO A 111 -30.11 11.75 -5.56
CA PRO A 111 -30.69 12.72 -6.49
C PRO A 111 -29.73 13.91 -6.63
N ALA A 112 -29.50 14.35 -7.86
CA ALA A 112 -28.77 15.60 -8.08
C ALA A 112 -29.65 16.78 -7.65
N PRO A 113 -29.07 17.80 -7.01
CA PRO A 113 -29.74 19.08 -6.89
C PRO A 113 -30.01 19.66 -8.28
N LEU A 114 -31.09 20.43 -8.42
CA LEU A 114 -31.55 20.99 -9.70
C LEU A 114 -30.45 21.69 -10.49
N TYR A 115 -29.61 22.50 -9.83
CA TYR A 115 -28.51 23.20 -10.49
C TYR A 115 -27.51 22.23 -11.15
N ALA A 116 -27.24 21.08 -10.55
CA ALA A 116 -26.32 20.09 -11.11
C ALA A 116 -26.91 19.39 -12.34
N ARG A 117 -28.25 19.27 -12.44
CA ARG A 117 -28.92 18.74 -13.63
C ARG A 117 -28.92 19.74 -14.79
N LEU A 118 -29.02 21.02 -14.48
CA LEU A 118 -29.13 22.09 -15.48
C LEU A 118 -27.76 22.61 -15.96
N PHE A 119 -26.75 22.64 -15.09
CA PHE A 119 -25.49 23.34 -15.35
C PHE A 119 -24.25 22.45 -15.32
N VAL A 120 -24.35 21.16 -14.96
CA VAL A 120 -23.22 20.22 -15.01
C VAL A 120 -23.45 19.20 -16.11
N ARG A 121 -22.51 19.14 -17.06
CA ARG A 121 -22.49 18.10 -18.10
C ARG A 121 -22.47 16.72 -17.43
N GLU A 122 -23.39 15.85 -17.81
CA GLU A 122 -23.66 14.57 -17.14
C GLU A 122 -22.39 13.75 -16.86
N ASN A 123 -21.47 13.68 -17.83
CA ASN A 123 -20.18 12.99 -17.70
C ASN A 123 -19.32 13.52 -16.54
N ARG A 124 -19.27 14.85 -16.31
CA ARG A 124 -18.49 15.43 -15.20
C ARG A 124 -19.06 15.06 -13.83
N ARG A 125 -20.39 14.94 -13.72
CA ARG A 125 -21.05 14.53 -12.49
C ARG A 125 -20.75 13.07 -12.17
N VAL A 126 -20.89 12.19 -13.16
CA VAL A 126 -20.61 10.75 -13.00
C VAL A 126 -19.15 10.54 -12.61
N LEU A 127 -18.20 11.19 -13.30
CA LEU A 127 -16.77 11.09 -12.97
C LEU A 127 -16.48 11.47 -11.51
N ARG A 128 -17.08 12.54 -10.99
CA ARG A 128 -16.91 12.92 -9.58
C ARG A 128 -17.44 11.86 -8.60
N LEU A 129 -18.59 11.24 -8.90
CA LEU A 129 -19.19 10.21 -8.03
C LEU A 129 -18.37 8.92 -8.01
N LEU A 130 -17.73 8.60 -9.14
CA LEU A 130 -16.83 7.46 -9.32
C LEU A 130 -15.40 7.75 -8.88
N SER A 131 -15.07 9.01 -8.57
CA SER A 131 -13.74 9.37 -8.11
C SER A 131 -13.55 8.93 -6.65
N PRO A 132 -12.37 8.38 -6.31
CA PRO A 132 -12.03 8.12 -4.93
C PRO A 132 -11.84 9.45 -4.18
N GLU A 133 -12.19 9.45 -2.89
CA GLU A 133 -12.02 10.59 -1.98
C GLU A 133 -10.62 10.60 -1.34
N ALA A 134 -9.95 9.45 -1.32
CA ALA A 134 -8.59 9.27 -0.80
C ALA A 134 -7.68 8.55 -1.81
N ARG A 135 -6.36 8.62 -1.59
CA ARG A 135 -5.39 7.88 -2.40
C ARG A 135 -5.44 6.39 -2.06
N CYS A 136 -4.87 5.56 -2.93
CA CYS A 136 -4.67 4.15 -2.65
C CYS A 136 -3.83 4.00 -1.38
N TRP A 137 -4.36 3.27 -0.39
CA TRP A 137 -3.65 3.08 0.88
C TRP A 137 -2.31 2.36 0.68
N LEU A 138 -2.22 1.43 -0.26
CA LEU A 138 -0.95 0.75 -0.54
C LEU A 138 0.09 1.69 -1.16
N CYS A 139 -0.30 2.69 -1.97
CA CYS A 139 0.62 3.74 -2.42
C CYS A 139 1.18 4.53 -1.24
N GLU A 140 0.32 4.93 -0.29
CA GLU A 140 0.74 5.67 0.89
C GLU A 140 1.73 4.86 1.73
N GLN A 141 1.46 3.56 1.92
CA GLN A 141 2.36 2.66 2.66
C GLN A 141 3.70 2.45 1.94
N SER A 142 3.69 2.28 0.61
CA SER A 142 4.93 2.13 -0.15
C SER A 142 5.78 3.41 -0.11
N GLU A 143 5.16 4.58 -0.22
CA GLU A 143 5.86 5.87 -0.11
C GLU A 143 6.46 6.12 1.28
N GLU A 144 5.74 5.78 2.35
CA GLU A 144 6.24 5.88 3.73
C GLU A 144 7.47 4.98 3.95
N ARG A 145 7.39 3.73 3.46
CA ARG A 145 8.51 2.78 3.54
C ARG A 145 9.69 3.21 2.70
N GLU A 146 9.44 3.71 1.50
CA GLU A 146 10.49 4.23 0.61
C GLU A 146 11.26 5.35 1.29
N ARG A 147 10.55 6.34 1.85
CA ARG A 147 11.16 7.44 2.61
C ARG A 147 11.98 6.93 3.79
N THR A 148 11.50 5.91 4.49
CA THR A 148 12.20 5.32 5.63
C THR A 148 13.53 4.70 5.22
N TYR A 149 13.54 3.90 4.14
CA TYR A 149 14.77 3.27 3.66
C TYR A 149 15.71 4.24 2.96
N LEU A 150 15.19 5.21 2.19
CA LEU A 150 16.01 6.24 1.57
C LEU A 150 16.63 7.19 2.60
N GLY A 151 15.95 7.46 3.72
CA GLY A 151 16.53 8.26 4.81
C GLY A 151 17.61 7.54 5.62
N ALA A 152 17.78 6.23 5.40
CA ALA A 152 18.83 5.42 6.01
C ALA A 152 20.05 5.19 5.08
N LEU A 153 19.98 5.68 3.84
CA LEU A 153 21.09 5.74 2.89
C LEU A 153 21.91 7.02 3.07
#